data_AF-A0A1Y2RF71-F1
#
_entry.id   AF-A0A1Y2RF71-F1
#
_cell.length_a   1.000
_cell.length_b   1.000
_cell.length_c   1.000
_cell.angle_alpha   90.00
_cell.angle_beta   90.00
_cell.angle_gamma   90.00
#
_symmetry.space_group_name_H-M   'P 1'
#
loop_
_entity.id
_entity.type
_entity.pdbx_description
1 polymer ?
#
loop_
_entity_poly.entity_id
_entity_poly.type
_entity_poly.pdbx_seq_one_letter_code
_entity_poly.pdbx_strand_id
1 'polypeptide(L)'
;MKKYMLFWMLLVGATSFAQIDTANKILRAFPITDYMLDLDDSTKLVQIEMPENLKLKDKQIGLLYGLYESSAATAIQKGYGKCQLIKGNYYYFAINKNNSSLPITKGDLLYTFMEKTNIHTGQLPKLAAHFIRLQDVYENSLYDRYNIFLKWSKEDERKLMDSIVRDIRFTGEYFLKENPSMDVLIQKGDYKGQKTLYVMAECMEADVIKFFDYMIARPRNYAGKEWKVSEIFATWLSEGAPTVIKE
;
A
#
# COMPACT_ATOMS: atom_id res chain seq x y z
N MET A 1 -27.29 31.60 39.79
CA MET A 1 -27.70 30.23 39.40
C MET A 1 -27.71 29.99 37.89
N LYS A 2 -28.23 30.89 37.04
CA LYS A 2 -28.24 30.71 35.57
C LYS A 2 -26.86 30.67 34.86
N LYS A 3 -25.78 31.17 35.48
CA LYS A 3 -24.43 31.17 34.88
C LYS A 3 -23.67 29.84 35.03
N TYR A 4 -24.01 29.00 36.01
CA TYR A 4 -23.36 27.70 36.21
C TYR A 4 -23.99 26.58 35.36
N MET A 5 -25.22 26.79 34.88
CA MET A 5 -25.94 25.82 34.05
C MET A 5 -25.44 25.81 32.59
N LEU A 6 -24.98 26.95 32.08
CA LEU A 6 -24.38 27.06 30.74
C LEU A 6 -23.00 26.38 30.66
N PHE A 7 -22.24 26.42 31.75
CA PHE A 7 -20.91 25.80 31.84
C PHE A 7 -21.00 24.26 31.90
N TRP A 8 -22.04 23.72 32.55
CA TRP A 8 -22.31 22.28 32.56
C TRP A 8 -22.84 21.75 31.22
N MET A 9 -23.63 22.52 30.47
CA MET A 9 -24.06 22.12 29.12
C MET A 9 -22.91 22.09 28.10
N LEU A 10 -21.89 22.95 28.25
CA LEU A 10 -20.71 22.95 27.39
C LEU A 10 -19.75 21.78 27.69
N LEU A 11 -19.72 21.29 28.93
CA LEU A 11 -18.90 20.13 29.32
C LEU A 11 -19.52 18.78 28.89
N VAL A 12 -20.85 18.69 28.78
CA VAL A 12 -21.54 17.48 28.30
C VAL A 12 -21.53 17.37 26.76
N GLY A 13 -21.35 18.48 26.04
CA GLY A 13 -21.19 18.48 24.58
C GLY A 13 -19.78 18.09 24.08
N ALA A 14 -18.81 17.97 24.99
CA ALA A 14 -17.40 17.74 24.66
C ALA A 14 -16.96 16.27 24.72
N THR A 15 -17.86 15.33 25.04
CA THR A 15 -17.59 13.89 24.79
C THR A 15 -17.86 13.58 23.33
N SER A 16 -16.97 14.08 22.48
CA SER A 16 -16.32 13.29 21.45
C SER A 16 -17.23 12.34 20.66
N PHE A 17 -17.89 12.86 19.63
CA PHE A 17 -18.06 12.11 18.38
C PHE A 17 -16.69 11.94 17.71
N ALA A 18 -15.73 11.35 18.41
CA ALA A 18 -14.45 10.96 17.85
C ALA A 18 -14.68 9.66 17.09
N GLN A 19 -14.93 9.77 15.78
CA GLN A 19 -14.51 8.84 14.73
C GLN A 19 -14.38 7.35 15.11
N ILE A 20 -15.40 6.75 15.75
CA ILE A 20 -15.43 5.31 16.08
C ILE A 20 -15.44 4.47 14.79
N ASP A 21 -15.95 5.03 13.69
CA ASP A 21 -16.27 4.29 12.47
C ASP A 21 -15.06 3.93 11.59
N THR A 22 -13.86 4.51 11.81
CA THR A 22 -12.64 4.08 11.08
C THR A 22 -11.82 3.02 11.82
N ALA A 23 -12.04 2.80 13.12
CA ALA A 23 -11.26 1.83 13.88
C ALA A 23 -11.38 0.41 13.31
N ASN A 24 -12.54 0.08 12.73
CA ASN A 24 -12.84 -1.23 12.13
C ASN A 24 -12.72 -1.25 10.61
N LYS A 25 -12.20 -0.19 9.98
CA LYS A 25 -12.05 -0.11 8.51
C LYS A 25 -10.59 -0.14 8.09
N ILE A 26 -10.33 -0.73 6.93
CA ILE A 26 -9.03 -0.72 6.26
C ILE A 26 -9.21 -0.18 4.85
N LEU A 27 -8.31 0.72 4.43
CA LEU A 27 -8.29 1.23 3.06
C LEU A 27 -7.64 0.18 2.16
N ARG A 28 -8.32 -0.25 1.10
CA ARG A 28 -7.80 -1.24 0.14
C ARG A 28 -7.88 -0.73 -1.29
N ALA A 29 -6.87 -1.05 -2.09
CA ALA A 29 -6.80 -0.74 -3.52
C ALA A 29 -7.21 -1.93 -4.39
N PHE A 30 -7.92 -1.60 -5.48
CA PHE A 30 -8.32 -2.53 -6.53
C PHE A 30 -8.02 -1.91 -7.89
N PRO A 31 -7.45 -2.66 -8.84
CA PRO A 31 -7.19 -2.16 -10.17
C PRO A 31 -8.50 -2.03 -10.93
N ILE A 32 -8.67 -0.93 -11.66
CA ILE A 32 -9.78 -0.80 -12.61
C ILE A 32 -9.51 -1.63 -13.87
N THR A 33 -10.57 -2.17 -14.45
CA THR A 33 -10.51 -2.92 -15.71
C THR A 33 -10.38 -1.98 -16.91
N ASP A 34 -10.35 -2.53 -18.13
CA ASP A 34 -10.47 -1.74 -19.37
C ASP A 34 -11.91 -1.31 -19.66
N TYR A 35 -12.91 -1.80 -18.91
CA TYR A 35 -14.28 -1.34 -19.05
C TYR A 35 -14.44 0.05 -18.43
N MET A 36 -14.49 1.06 -19.30
CA MET A 36 -14.68 2.45 -18.94
C MET A 36 -15.63 3.13 -19.93
N LEU A 37 -16.50 4.01 -19.43
CA LEU A 37 -17.47 4.74 -20.25
C LEU A 37 -17.58 6.18 -19.77
N ASP A 38 -17.49 7.14 -20.68
CA ASP A 38 -17.78 8.54 -20.36
C ASP A 38 -19.30 8.71 -20.23
N LEU A 39 -19.76 9.11 -19.03
CA LEU A 39 -21.17 9.38 -18.76
C LEU A 39 -21.53 10.82 -19.14
N ASP A 40 -20.60 11.73 -18.91
CA ASP A 40 -20.61 13.13 -19.30
C ASP A 40 -19.16 13.65 -19.39
N ASP A 41 -18.98 14.94 -19.69
CA ASP A 41 -17.64 15.54 -19.86
C ASP A 41 -16.75 15.40 -18.60
N SER A 42 -17.39 15.42 -17.42
CA SER A 42 -16.75 15.43 -16.10
C SER A 42 -16.74 14.07 -15.39
N THR A 43 -17.59 13.13 -15.81
CA THR A 43 -17.80 11.85 -15.12
C THR A 43 -17.46 10.66 -16.01
N LYS A 44 -16.58 9.79 -15.52
CA LYS A 44 -16.26 8.51 -16.15
C LYS A 44 -16.73 7.35 -15.28
N LEU A 45 -17.47 6.42 -15.85
CA LEU A 45 -17.76 5.13 -15.25
C LEU A 45 -16.52 4.24 -15.38
N VAL A 46 -16.06 3.68 -14.27
CA VAL A 46 -14.97 2.68 -14.23
C VAL A 46 -15.47 1.41 -13.55
N GLN A 47 -14.90 0.28 -13.91
CA GLN A 47 -15.25 -1.01 -13.33
C GLN A 47 -14.06 -1.58 -12.55
N ILE A 48 -14.35 -2.19 -11.40
CA ILE A 48 -13.42 -3.11 -10.73
C ILE A 48 -14.04 -4.51 -10.72
N GLU A 49 -13.19 -5.52 -10.79
CA GLU A 49 -13.55 -6.92 -10.60
C GLU A 49 -13.05 -7.36 -9.21
N MET A 50 -13.98 -7.83 -8.38
CA MET A 50 -13.68 -8.27 -7.03
C MET A 50 -13.59 -9.81 -6.99
N PRO A 51 -12.69 -10.38 -6.16
CA PRO A 51 -12.73 -11.79 -5.82
C PRO A 51 -14.09 -12.17 -5.18
N GLU A 52 -14.55 -13.41 -5.39
CA GLU A 52 -15.89 -13.89 -4.98
C GLU A 52 -16.24 -13.63 -3.50
N ASN A 53 -15.25 -13.64 -2.62
CA ASN A 53 -15.43 -13.50 -1.17
C ASN A 53 -15.38 -12.06 -0.67
N LEU A 54 -15.27 -11.07 -1.56
CA LEU A 54 -15.20 -9.66 -1.19
C LEU A 54 -16.40 -8.89 -1.76
N LYS A 55 -17.07 -8.13 -0.88
CA LYS A 55 -18.22 -7.32 -1.25
C LYS A 55 -18.05 -5.88 -0.82
N LEU A 56 -18.39 -4.96 -1.72
CA LEU A 56 -18.53 -3.53 -1.43
C LEU A 56 -20.01 -3.18 -1.30
N LYS A 57 -20.31 -2.12 -0.54
CA LYS A 57 -21.68 -1.62 -0.37
C LYS A 57 -22.06 -0.73 -1.56
N ASP A 58 -23.35 -0.66 -1.88
CA ASP A 58 -23.84 0.39 -2.80
C ASP A 58 -23.50 1.77 -2.23
N LYS A 59 -23.25 2.73 -3.13
CA LYS A 59 -22.81 4.11 -2.83
C LYS A 59 -21.49 4.23 -2.07
N GLN A 60 -20.74 3.15 -1.90
CA GLN A 60 -19.43 3.17 -1.27
C GLN A 60 -18.48 4.09 -2.04
N ILE A 61 -17.74 4.93 -1.30
CA ILE A 61 -16.85 5.94 -1.89
C ILE A 61 -15.55 5.28 -2.34
N GLY A 62 -15.09 5.66 -3.54
CA GLY A 62 -13.79 5.28 -4.08
C GLY A 62 -12.95 6.50 -4.43
N LEU A 63 -11.65 6.43 -4.17
CA LEU A 63 -10.64 7.39 -4.62
C LEU A 63 -9.80 6.74 -5.70
N LEU A 64 -9.69 7.37 -6.87
CA LEU A 64 -8.94 6.82 -7.98
C LEU A 64 -7.56 7.44 -8.06
N TYR A 65 -6.53 6.60 -8.11
CA TYR A 65 -5.13 6.99 -8.24
C TYR A 65 -4.49 6.38 -9.48
N GLY A 66 -3.66 7.16 -10.15
CA GLY A 66 -2.78 6.63 -11.18
C GLY A 66 -1.68 5.74 -10.61
N LEU A 67 -1.08 4.91 -11.47
CA LEU A 67 0.09 4.12 -11.13
C LEU A 67 1.39 4.90 -11.35
N TYR A 68 2.41 4.56 -10.56
CA TYR A 68 3.78 5.00 -10.84
C TYR A 68 4.33 4.22 -12.02
N GLU A 69 4.49 4.85 -13.18
CA GLU A 69 5.16 4.23 -14.33
C GLU A 69 6.63 4.59 -14.35
N SER A 70 6.93 5.87 -14.58
CA SER A 70 8.27 6.43 -14.72
C SER A 70 8.54 7.64 -13.82
N SER A 71 7.49 8.25 -13.25
CA SER A 71 7.63 9.43 -12.39
C SER A 71 6.49 9.55 -11.39
N ALA A 72 6.74 10.25 -10.28
CA ALA A 72 5.73 10.52 -9.26
C ALA A 72 4.54 11.34 -9.80
N ALA A 73 4.72 12.01 -10.94
CA ALA A 73 3.65 12.78 -11.59
C ALA A 73 2.51 11.89 -12.11
N THR A 74 2.77 10.61 -12.41
CA THR A 74 1.71 9.69 -12.88
C THR A 74 0.91 9.08 -11.74
N ALA A 75 1.50 8.98 -10.55
CA ALA A 75 0.90 8.37 -9.35
C ALA A 75 0.04 9.36 -8.53
N ILE A 76 -0.68 10.26 -9.20
CA ILE A 76 -1.53 11.26 -8.57
C ILE A 76 -2.98 10.78 -8.46
N GLN A 77 -3.77 11.42 -7.60
CA GLN A 77 -5.21 11.21 -7.60
C GLN A 77 -5.77 11.70 -8.94
N LYS A 78 -6.58 10.87 -9.61
CA LYS A 78 -7.25 11.19 -10.89
C LYS A 78 -8.74 11.51 -10.71
N GLY A 79 -9.32 11.18 -9.56
CA GLY A 79 -10.72 11.47 -9.27
C GLY A 79 -11.22 10.83 -8.00
N TYR A 80 -12.51 10.98 -7.74
CA TYR A 80 -13.23 10.26 -6.70
C TYR A 80 -14.69 10.06 -7.12
N GLY A 81 -15.35 9.11 -6.49
CA GLY A 81 -16.71 8.76 -6.88
C GLY A 81 -17.37 7.76 -5.96
N LYS A 82 -18.50 7.23 -6.40
CA LYS A 82 -19.30 6.24 -5.65
C LYS A 82 -19.58 5.04 -6.52
N CYS A 83 -19.65 3.87 -5.90
CA CYS A 83 -20.24 2.67 -6.51
C CYS A 83 -21.71 2.97 -6.84
N GLN A 84 -22.10 2.81 -8.10
CA GLN A 84 -23.47 3.06 -8.57
C GLN A 84 -24.21 1.78 -8.94
N LEU A 85 -23.47 0.72 -9.30
CA LEU A 85 -24.02 -0.54 -9.76
C LEU A 85 -23.11 -1.69 -9.34
N ILE A 86 -23.71 -2.79 -8.91
CA ILE A 86 -23.03 -4.05 -8.59
C ILE A 86 -23.71 -5.15 -9.41
N LYS A 87 -22.93 -5.90 -10.20
CA LYS A 87 -23.42 -7.01 -11.02
C LYS A 87 -22.48 -8.21 -10.87
N GLY A 88 -22.87 -9.16 -10.02
CA GLY A 88 -22.01 -10.27 -9.64
C GLY A 88 -20.74 -9.76 -8.96
N ASN A 89 -19.58 -10.09 -9.53
CA ASN A 89 -18.26 -9.66 -9.04
C ASN A 89 -17.79 -8.32 -9.62
N TYR A 90 -18.58 -7.68 -10.47
CA TYR A 90 -18.24 -6.40 -11.11
C TYR A 90 -18.92 -5.23 -10.40
N TYR A 91 -18.11 -4.23 -10.04
CA TYR A 91 -18.55 -3.04 -9.32
C TYR A 91 -18.23 -1.81 -10.16
N TYR A 92 -19.23 -0.98 -10.40
CA TYR A 92 -19.13 0.15 -11.32
C TYR A 92 -19.17 1.46 -10.52
N PHE A 93 -18.10 2.24 -10.62
CA PHE A 93 -17.95 3.52 -9.94
C PHE A 93 -18.09 4.66 -10.93
N ALA A 94 -18.97 5.62 -10.64
CA ALA A 94 -19.00 6.88 -11.35
C ALA A 94 -17.97 7.82 -10.72
N ILE A 95 -16.86 8.04 -11.42
CA ILE A 95 -15.72 8.85 -10.98
C ILE A 95 -15.81 10.23 -11.61
N ASN A 96 -15.93 11.25 -10.77
CA ASN A 96 -15.77 12.62 -11.20
C ASN A 96 -14.28 12.86 -11.41
N LYS A 97 -13.89 13.24 -12.63
CA LYS A 97 -12.52 13.64 -12.95
C LYS A 97 -12.15 14.80 -12.03
N ASN A 98 -11.01 14.68 -11.36
CA ASN A 98 -10.43 15.85 -10.72
C ASN A 98 -9.59 16.62 -11.77
N ASN A 99 -9.03 17.77 -11.38
CA ASN A 99 -8.18 18.59 -12.25
C ASN A 99 -6.84 17.92 -12.65
N SER A 100 -6.67 16.61 -12.45
CA SER A 100 -5.63 15.81 -13.08
C SER A 100 -5.78 15.94 -14.59
N SER A 101 -4.81 16.56 -15.26
CA SER A 101 -4.70 16.53 -16.72
C SER A 101 -4.41 15.13 -17.26
N LEU A 102 -4.14 14.15 -16.39
CA LEU A 102 -3.85 12.78 -16.76
C LEU A 102 -5.12 11.96 -16.98
N PRO A 103 -5.17 11.17 -18.06
CA PRO A 103 -6.29 10.29 -18.34
C PRO A 103 -6.39 9.15 -17.32
N ILE A 104 -7.62 8.72 -17.06
CA ILE A 104 -7.91 7.47 -16.35
C ILE A 104 -7.61 6.30 -17.29
N THR A 105 -6.86 5.32 -16.80
CA THR A 105 -6.33 4.19 -17.60
C THR A 105 -6.51 2.87 -16.87
N LYS A 106 -6.63 1.77 -17.63
CA LYS A 106 -6.66 0.40 -17.09
C LYS A 106 -5.54 0.19 -16.08
N GLY A 107 -5.84 -0.45 -14.96
CA GLY A 107 -4.86 -0.73 -13.90
C GLY A 107 -4.69 0.39 -12.86
N ASP A 108 -5.20 1.60 -13.11
CA ASP A 108 -5.31 2.62 -12.07
C ASP A 108 -6.00 2.05 -10.82
N LEU A 109 -5.60 2.50 -9.64
CA LEU A 109 -6.04 1.91 -8.39
C LEU A 109 -7.19 2.70 -7.79
N LEU A 110 -8.32 2.02 -7.63
CA LEU A 110 -9.44 2.49 -6.86
C LEU A 110 -9.27 2.08 -5.40
N TYR A 111 -9.01 3.07 -4.54
CA TYR A 111 -8.95 2.92 -3.10
C TYR A 111 -10.33 3.10 -2.47
N THR A 112 -10.71 2.16 -1.60
CA THR A 112 -11.97 2.24 -0.85
C THR A 112 -11.85 1.58 0.52
N PHE A 113 -12.66 2.04 1.47
CA PHE A 113 -12.68 1.47 2.81
C PHE A 113 -13.45 0.15 2.85
N MET A 114 -12.85 -0.88 3.43
CA MET A 114 -13.50 -2.17 3.70
C MET A 114 -13.51 -2.45 5.20
N GLU A 115 -14.44 -3.29 5.64
CA GLU A 115 -14.40 -3.80 7.00
C GLU A 115 -13.12 -4.62 7.22
N LYS A 116 -12.48 -4.44 8.38
CA LYS A 116 -11.32 -5.25 8.78
C LYS A 116 -11.75 -6.70 8.96
N THR A 117 -10.96 -7.61 8.42
CA THR A 117 -11.09 -9.03 8.72
C THR A 117 -10.35 -9.36 10.02
N ASN A 118 -10.75 -10.44 10.70
CA ASN A 118 -10.12 -10.88 11.94
C ASN A 118 -8.80 -11.64 11.64
N ILE A 119 -7.81 -10.90 11.14
CA ILE A 119 -6.47 -11.40 10.83
C ILE A 119 -5.41 -10.67 11.66
N HIS A 120 -4.23 -11.25 11.74
CA HIS A 120 -3.05 -10.51 12.19
C HIS A 120 -2.73 -9.40 11.18
N THR A 121 -2.65 -8.14 11.63
CA THR A 121 -2.36 -6.99 10.76
C THR A 121 -0.91 -6.51 10.95
N GLY A 122 0.03 -7.29 10.41
CA GLY A 122 1.47 -6.95 10.35
C GLY A 122 1.81 -5.97 9.21
N GLN A 123 3.05 -6.01 8.73
CA GLN A 123 3.53 -5.21 7.60
C GLN A 123 2.98 -5.75 6.28
N LEU A 124 2.96 -7.07 6.09
CA LEU A 124 2.57 -7.68 4.81
C LEU A 124 1.10 -7.40 4.44
N PRO A 125 0.11 -7.55 5.34
CA PRO A 125 -1.27 -7.14 5.06
C PRO A 125 -1.41 -5.64 4.73
N LYS A 126 -0.59 -4.77 5.33
CA LYS A 126 -0.60 -3.33 5.03
C LYS A 126 -0.08 -3.05 3.63
N LEU A 127 1.01 -3.71 3.20
CA LEU A 127 1.50 -3.63 1.82
C LEU A 127 0.44 -4.14 0.83
N ALA A 128 -0.15 -5.30 1.11
CA ALA A 128 -1.20 -5.89 0.28
C ALA A 128 -2.42 -4.96 0.15
N ALA A 129 -2.75 -4.21 1.20
CA ALA A 129 -3.87 -3.26 1.19
C ALA A 129 -3.65 -2.14 0.17
N HIS A 130 -2.39 -1.77 -0.08
CA HIS A 130 -2.02 -0.80 -1.11
C HIS A 130 -1.81 -1.41 -2.50
N PHE A 131 -2.16 -2.68 -2.71
CA PHE A 131 -1.92 -3.37 -3.98
C PHE A 131 -0.44 -3.41 -4.38
N ILE A 132 0.44 -3.47 -3.38
CA ILE A 132 1.87 -3.73 -3.57
C ILE A 132 2.06 -5.24 -3.59
N ARG A 133 2.84 -5.75 -4.56
CA ARG A 133 3.23 -7.16 -4.65
C ARG A 133 4.74 -7.28 -4.53
N LEU A 134 5.17 -8.27 -3.77
CA LEU A 134 6.57 -8.63 -3.63
C LEU A 134 6.81 -10.02 -4.21
N GLN A 135 7.97 -10.18 -4.84
CA GLN A 135 8.49 -11.45 -5.31
C GLN A 135 9.92 -11.65 -4.81
N ASP A 136 10.35 -12.91 -4.75
CA ASP A 136 11.74 -13.26 -4.47
C ASP A 136 12.65 -12.95 -5.67
N VAL A 137 13.96 -13.20 -5.52
CA VAL A 137 14.94 -12.99 -6.61
C VAL A 137 14.64 -13.81 -7.87
N TYR A 138 13.91 -14.92 -7.73
CA TYR A 138 13.50 -15.84 -8.80
C TYR A 138 12.09 -15.56 -9.34
N GLU A 139 11.50 -14.41 -9.00
CA GLU A 139 10.18 -13.99 -9.48
C GLU A 139 9.00 -14.83 -8.96
N ASN A 140 9.21 -15.57 -7.87
CA ASN A 140 8.09 -16.23 -7.18
C ASN A 140 7.37 -15.22 -6.29
N SER A 141 6.05 -15.14 -6.44
CA SER A 141 5.20 -14.29 -5.59
C SER A 141 5.32 -14.68 -4.12
N LEU A 142 5.64 -13.71 -3.26
CA LEU A 142 5.87 -13.94 -1.84
C LEU A 142 4.56 -14.11 -1.05
N TYR A 143 3.46 -13.52 -1.52
CA TYR A 143 2.12 -13.70 -0.95
C TYR A 143 1.03 -13.44 -1.99
N ASP A 144 -0.17 -13.97 -1.75
CA ASP A 144 -1.36 -13.58 -2.49
C ASP A 144 -2.07 -12.41 -1.77
N ARG A 145 -2.22 -11.30 -2.50
CA ARG A 145 -2.77 -10.03 -2.00
C ARG A 145 -4.24 -10.07 -1.60
N TYR A 146 -5.00 -11.09 -2.01
CA TYR A 146 -6.41 -11.24 -1.63
C TYR A 146 -6.56 -12.25 -0.50
N ASN A 147 -5.86 -13.37 -0.57
CA ASN A 147 -5.92 -14.45 0.43
C ASN A 147 -5.32 -14.03 1.77
N ILE A 148 -4.34 -13.12 1.77
CA ILE A 148 -3.78 -12.54 3.00
C ILE A 148 -4.86 -11.90 3.88
N PHE A 149 -5.99 -11.45 3.30
CA PHE A 149 -7.09 -10.89 4.07
C PHE A 149 -8.10 -11.92 4.58
N LEU A 150 -8.02 -13.17 4.12
CA LEU A 150 -8.94 -14.25 4.52
C LEU A 150 -8.42 -15.00 5.75
N LYS A 151 -7.12 -15.31 5.76
CA LYS A 151 -6.47 -16.07 6.83
C LYS A 151 -5.00 -15.68 6.88
N TRP A 152 -4.65 -14.83 7.85
CA TRP A 152 -3.27 -14.46 8.10
C TRP A 152 -3.00 -14.39 9.60
N SER A 153 -2.06 -15.20 10.05
CA SER A 153 -1.67 -15.28 11.45
C SER A 153 -0.32 -14.58 11.69
N LYS A 154 0.00 -14.36 12.96
CA LYS A 154 1.33 -13.87 13.36
C LYS A 154 2.45 -14.82 12.90
N GLU A 155 2.17 -16.12 12.84
CA GLU A 155 3.13 -17.12 12.40
C GLU A 155 3.35 -17.08 10.87
N ASP A 156 2.29 -16.79 10.10
CA ASP A 156 2.42 -16.59 8.65
C ASP A 156 3.26 -15.35 8.34
N GLU A 157 3.00 -14.23 9.05
CA GLU A 157 3.81 -13.01 8.97
C GLU A 157 5.29 -13.31 9.26
N ARG A 158 5.56 -14.00 10.38
CA ARG A 158 6.92 -14.32 10.81
C ARG A 158 7.65 -15.21 9.79
N LYS A 159 7.01 -16.28 9.32
CA LYS A 159 7.61 -17.19 8.32
C LYS A 159 7.93 -16.47 7.02
N LEU A 160 7.03 -15.60 6.57
CA LEU A 160 7.25 -14.84 5.34
C LEU A 160 8.36 -13.80 5.54
N MET A 161 8.39 -13.12 6.68
CA MET A 161 9.46 -12.19 7.05
C MET A 161 10.83 -12.88 7.07
N ASP A 162 10.93 -14.05 7.70
CA ASP A 162 12.14 -14.88 7.68
C ASP A 162 12.58 -15.24 6.26
N SER A 163 11.62 -15.50 5.36
CA SER A 163 11.90 -15.80 3.95
C SER A 163 12.43 -14.59 3.19
N ILE A 164 11.88 -13.41 3.45
CA ILE A 164 12.30 -12.15 2.82
C ILE A 164 13.72 -11.79 3.28
N VAL A 165 14.01 -11.92 4.57
CA VAL A 165 15.37 -11.72 5.10
C VAL A 165 16.35 -12.67 4.40
N ARG A 166 16.00 -13.96 4.27
CA ARG A 166 16.86 -14.92 3.57
C ARG A 166 17.09 -14.56 2.10
N ASP A 167 16.07 -14.10 1.38
CA ASP A 167 16.19 -13.68 -0.03
C ASP A 167 17.11 -12.46 -0.20
N ILE A 168 16.98 -11.47 0.69
CA ILE A 168 17.85 -10.29 0.71
C ILE A 168 19.30 -10.68 1.01
N ARG A 169 19.53 -11.51 2.04
CA ARG A 169 20.87 -12.01 2.40
C ARG A 169 21.51 -12.79 1.26
N PHE A 170 20.77 -13.74 0.70
CA PHE A 170 21.21 -14.54 -0.43
C PHE A 170 21.65 -13.65 -1.60
N THR A 171 20.85 -12.64 -1.94
CA THR A 171 21.18 -11.70 -3.03
C THR A 171 22.46 -10.91 -2.71
N GLY A 172 22.60 -10.40 -1.48
CA GLY A 172 23.79 -9.68 -1.03
C GLY A 172 25.06 -10.54 -1.10
N GLU A 173 25.02 -11.74 -0.51
CA GLU A 173 26.12 -12.70 -0.51
C GLU A 173 26.53 -13.13 -1.93
N TYR A 174 25.55 -13.39 -2.81
CA TYR A 174 25.79 -13.77 -4.19
C TYR A 174 26.57 -12.67 -4.94
N PHE A 175 26.09 -11.42 -4.89
CA PHE A 175 26.76 -10.33 -5.61
C PHE A 175 28.08 -9.91 -4.98
N LEU A 176 28.27 -10.06 -3.66
CA LEU A 176 29.59 -9.87 -3.04
C LEU A 176 30.64 -10.80 -3.63
N LYS A 177 30.25 -12.04 -3.95
CA LYS A 177 31.14 -13.04 -4.53
C LYS A 177 31.33 -12.86 -6.03
N GLU A 178 30.24 -12.71 -6.77
CA GLU A 178 30.25 -12.74 -8.24
C GLU A 178 30.49 -11.37 -8.88
N ASN A 179 30.11 -10.28 -8.21
CA ASN A 179 30.33 -8.91 -8.69
C ASN A 179 30.57 -7.90 -7.56
N PRO A 180 31.70 -8.00 -6.83
CA PRO A 180 32.00 -7.13 -5.68
C PRO A 180 32.09 -5.64 -6.04
N SER A 181 32.23 -5.29 -7.33
CA SER A 181 32.25 -3.89 -7.78
C SER A 181 30.90 -3.18 -7.58
N MET A 182 29.80 -3.94 -7.46
CA MET A 182 28.48 -3.42 -7.13
C MET A 182 28.33 -3.03 -5.66
N ASP A 183 29.29 -3.38 -4.80
CA ASP A 183 29.27 -3.06 -3.38
C ASP A 183 29.69 -1.61 -3.13
N VAL A 184 28.72 -0.71 -3.34
CA VAL A 184 28.91 0.74 -3.27
C VAL A 184 28.68 1.30 -1.86
N LEU A 185 29.36 2.39 -1.54
CA LEU A 185 29.26 3.07 -0.25
C LEU A 185 27.93 3.84 -0.13
N ILE A 186 27.21 3.61 0.97
CA ILE A 186 26.00 4.35 1.32
C ILE A 186 26.40 5.73 1.86
N GLN A 187 25.89 6.80 1.22
CA GLN A 187 26.35 8.18 1.46
C GLN A 187 25.63 8.90 2.62
N LYS A 188 24.43 8.44 2.99
CA LYS A 188 23.56 9.12 3.97
C LYS A 188 22.65 8.14 4.72
N GLY A 189 22.00 8.63 5.77
CA GLY A 189 21.07 7.85 6.60
C GLY A 189 21.75 6.89 7.59
N ASP A 190 20.95 5.97 8.16
CA ASP A 190 21.35 5.07 9.25
C ASP A 190 22.54 4.17 8.88
N TYR A 191 22.67 3.80 7.61
CA TYR A 191 23.74 2.92 7.11
C TYR A 191 24.89 3.68 6.46
N LYS A 192 24.99 5.00 6.66
CA LYS A 192 26.06 5.83 6.10
C LYS A 192 27.43 5.23 6.42
N GLY A 193 28.29 5.13 5.40
CA GLY A 193 29.64 4.59 5.54
C GLY A 193 29.73 3.06 5.48
N GLN A 194 28.60 2.36 5.48
CA GLN A 194 28.54 0.94 5.15
C GLN A 194 28.38 0.74 3.64
N LYS A 195 28.62 -0.47 3.16
CA LYS A 195 28.42 -0.80 1.75
C LYS A 195 27.13 -1.60 1.51
N THR A 196 26.47 -1.35 0.38
CA THR A 196 25.12 -1.84 0.11
C THR A 196 25.00 -3.36 0.19
N LEU A 197 25.88 -4.12 -0.48
CA LEU A 197 25.76 -5.58 -0.51
C LEU A 197 26.14 -6.20 0.84
N TYR A 198 27.09 -5.59 1.56
CA TYR A 198 27.40 -5.99 2.94
C TYR A 198 26.18 -5.84 3.87
N VAL A 199 25.48 -4.71 3.80
CA VAL A 199 24.25 -4.50 4.59
C VAL A 199 23.16 -5.49 4.20
N MET A 200 23.04 -5.84 2.92
CA MET A 200 22.11 -6.88 2.47
C MET A 200 22.47 -8.26 3.03
N ALA A 201 23.74 -8.66 2.97
CA ALA A 201 24.22 -9.94 3.50
C ALA A 201 23.99 -10.08 5.00
N GLU A 202 24.08 -8.97 5.75
CA GLU A 202 23.84 -8.93 7.20
C GLU A 202 22.41 -8.54 7.58
N CYS A 203 21.50 -8.43 6.61
CA CYS A 203 20.13 -7.93 6.80
C CYS A 203 19.40 -8.66 7.95
N MET A 204 18.71 -7.93 8.81
CA MET A 204 17.88 -8.47 9.88
C MET A 204 16.42 -8.12 9.67
N GLU A 205 15.53 -8.79 10.41
CA GLU A 205 14.08 -8.50 10.39
C GLU A 205 13.79 -7.01 10.65
N ALA A 206 14.53 -6.39 11.58
CA ALA A 206 14.36 -4.97 11.91
C ALA A 206 14.60 -4.05 10.70
N ASP A 207 15.53 -4.40 9.81
CA ASP A 207 15.83 -3.62 8.60
C ASP A 207 14.67 -3.73 7.60
N VAL A 208 14.14 -4.95 7.42
CA VAL A 208 12.97 -5.20 6.57
C VAL A 208 11.74 -4.47 7.10
N ILE A 209 11.54 -4.42 8.42
CA ILE A 209 10.45 -3.65 9.04
C ILE A 209 10.58 -2.15 8.72
N LYS A 210 11.77 -1.56 8.88
CA LYS A 210 12.01 -0.15 8.53
C LYS A 210 11.70 0.12 7.05
N PHE A 211 12.16 -0.78 6.19
CA PHE A 211 11.91 -0.71 4.76
C PHE A 211 10.41 -0.79 4.41
N PHE A 212 9.69 -1.74 4.98
CA PHE A 212 8.25 -1.88 4.73
C PHE A 212 7.44 -0.73 5.31
N ASP A 213 7.81 -0.21 6.48
CA ASP A 213 7.20 1.02 7.03
C ASP A 213 7.38 2.19 6.04
N TYR A 214 8.56 2.33 5.42
CA TYR A 214 8.80 3.34 4.38
C TYR A 214 7.90 3.14 3.15
N MET A 215 7.78 1.91 2.66
CA MET A 215 6.92 1.57 1.52
C MET A 215 5.44 1.86 1.80
N ILE A 216 4.95 1.47 2.98
CA ILE A 216 3.57 1.69 3.43
C ILE A 216 3.27 3.18 3.54
N ALA A 217 4.24 4.00 3.96
CA ALA A 217 4.07 5.45 4.01
C ALA A 217 4.10 6.13 2.62
N ARG A 218 4.62 5.46 1.59
CA ARG A 218 4.74 5.97 0.21
C ARG A 218 4.19 4.97 -0.80
N PRO A 219 2.93 4.53 -0.66
CA PRO A 219 2.42 3.43 -1.45
C PRO A 219 2.36 3.76 -2.93
N ARG A 220 2.22 5.05 -3.28
CA ARG A 220 2.21 5.57 -4.65
C ARG A 220 3.43 5.15 -5.47
N ASN A 221 4.59 4.96 -4.85
CA ASN A 221 5.82 4.58 -5.54
C ASN A 221 5.89 3.06 -5.85
N TYR A 222 5.07 2.25 -5.19
CA TYR A 222 5.18 0.79 -5.20
C TYR A 222 3.90 0.08 -5.63
N ALA A 223 2.75 0.72 -5.52
CA ALA A 223 1.45 0.13 -5.79
C ALA A 223 1.27 -0.19 -7.28
N GLY A 224 0.53 -1.27 -7.60
CA GLY A 224 0.22 -1.64 -8.98
C GLY A 224 1.30 -2.44 -9.70
N LYS A 225 2.44 -2.70 -9.03
CA LYS A 225 3.59 -3.39 -9.62
C LYS A 225 4.04 -4.57 -8.75
N GLU A 226 4.77 -5.47 -9.39
CA GLU A 226 5.50 -6.57 -8.77
C GLU A 226 6.97 -6.18 -8.63
N TRP A 227 7.52 -6.35 -7.43
CA TRP A 227 8.88 -5.94 -7.12
C TRP A 227 9.69 -7.09 -6.53
N LYS A 228 10.88 -7.34 -7.08
CA LYS A 228 11.88 -8.20 -6.45
C LYS A 228 12.33 -7.52 -5.17
N VAL A 229 12.02 -8.13 -4.02
CA VAL A 229 12.19 -7.48 -2.72
C VAL A 229 13.65 -7.10 -2.47
N SER A 230 14.60 -7.93 -2.87
CA SER A 230 16.04 -7.67 -2.74
C SER A 230 16.52 -6.49 -3.59
N GLU A 231 16.01 -6.31 -4.81
CA GLU A 231 16.37 -5.18 -5.69
C GLU A 231 15.86 -3.84 -5.14
N ILE A 232 14.60 -3.79 -4.71
CA ILE A 232 14.04 -2.55 -4.16
C ILE A 232 14.60 -2.24 -2.77
N PHE A 233 15.01 -3.25 -2.01
CA PHE A 233 15.74 -3.07 -0.76
C PHE A 233 17.13 -2.48 -1.00
N ALA A 234 17.89 -2.99 -1.99
CA ALA A 234 19.18 -2.43 -2.39
C ALA A 234 19.05 -0.97 -2.84
N THR A 235 18.01 -0.66 -3.62
CA THR A 235 17.70 0.71 -4.05
C THR A 235 17.41 1.61 -2.84
N TRP A 236 16.55 1.17 -1.92
CA TRP A 236 16.27 1.89 -0.68
C TRP A 236 17.52 2.17 0.16
N LEU A 237 18.43 1.19 0.29
CA LEU A 237 19.73 1.39 0.94
C LEU A 237 20.58 2.45 0.23
N SER A 238 20.68 2.38 -1.10
CA SER A 238 21.45 3.33 -1.92
C SER A 238 20.91 4.76 -1.81
N GLU A 239 19.60 4.90 -1.63
CA GLU A 239 18.92 6.18 -1.36
C GLU A 239 19.07 6.66 0.09
N GLY A 240 19.86 5.95 0.90
CA GLY A 240 20.17 6.29 2.29
C GLY A 240 19.15 5.77 3.29
N ALA A 241 18.46 4.68 2.96
CA ALA A 241 17.52 3.98 3.84
C ALA A 241 16.53 4.91 4.57
N PRO A 242 15.82 5.79 3.85
CA PRO A 242 14.90 6.75 4.47
C PRO A 242 13.87 6.03 5.34
N THR A 243 13.64 6.55 6.54
CA THR A 243 12.69 6.01 7.52
C THR A 243 11.46 6.92 7.66
N VAL A 244 10.39 6.38 8.26
CA VAL A 244 9.21 7.17 8.64
C VAL A 244 9.48 7.77 10.02
N ILE A 245 9.29 9.07 10.16
CA ILE A 245 9.30 9.73 11.48
C ILE A 245 8.03 9.29 12.20
N LYS A 246 8.18 8.52 13.28
CA LYS A 246 7.05 8.13 14.14
C LYS A 246 6.86 9.25 15.16
N GLU A 247 5.70 9.92 15.11
CA GLU A 247 5.25 10.85 16.15
C GLU A 247 4.84 10.10 17.42
#